data_AF-A0A850KRP6-F1
#
_entry.id   AF-A0A850KRP6-F1
#
_cell.length_a   1.000
_cell.length_b   1.000
_cell.length_c   1.000
_cell.angle_alpha   90.00
_cell.angle_beta   90.00
_cell.angle_gamma   90.00
#
_symmetry.space_group_name_H-M   'P 1'
#
loop_
_entity.id
_entity.type
_entity.pdbx_description
1 polymer ?
#
loop_
_entity_poly.entity_id
_entity_poly.type
_entity_poly.pdbx_seq_one_letter_code
_entity_poly.pdbx_strand_id
1 'polypeptide(L)'
;MSNQPDMPDWDDLQDLWQDTPEVDMSKLASHARFVWWRMRFNFAFELLACAGGLAFMIWDLWHAEGWIRILFDIFFILFCSGGLWAAFYVRRGAWGDPGETALSLVELQIKRAQSSIRYVQVNNWGCLAGVPIIVMTYLMVHQQGLITDEKSLVLNILMGIGIATFTLFPILSRPYVKSKRDLVGKLELMAEHLRQQDVD
;
A
#
# COMPACT_ATOMS: atom_id res chain seq x y z
N MET A 1 -42.96 30.45 -15.10
CA MET A 1 -42.10 30.54 -13.91
C MET A 1 -40.87 29.71 -14.19
N SER A 2 -39.80 30.37 -14.61
CA SER A 2 -38.51 29.74 -14.94
C SER A 2 -37.74 29.47 -13.65
N ASN A 3 -37.59 28.20 -13.28
CA ASN A 3 -36.59 27.77 -12.32
C ASN A 3 -35.22 27.91 -12.98
N GLN A 4 -34.62 29.10 -12.91
CA GLN A 4 -33.18 29.20 -13.13
C GLN A 4 -32.49 28.61 -11.90
N PRO A 5 -31.52 27.70 -12.07
CA PRO A 5 -30.70 27.23 -10.96
C PRO A 5 -29.99 28.44 -10.37
N ASP A 6 -30.09 28.61 -9.04
CA ASP A 6 -29.37 29.62 -8.26
C ASP A 6 -27.89 29.56 -8.69
N MET A 7 -27.45 30.57 -9.45
CA MET A 7 -26.03 30.70 -9.73
C MET A 7 -25.38 31.16 -8.42
N PRO A 8 -24.30 30.49 -7.97
CA PRO A 8 -23.60 30.91 -6.76
C PRO A 8 -23.18 32.38 -6.89
N ASP A 9 -23.37 33.13 -5.80
CA ASP A 9 -23.11 34.57 -5.77
C ASP A 9 -21.64 34.82 -6.11
N TRP A 10 -21.39 35.83 -6.94
CA TRP A 10 -20.02 36.15 -7.40
C TRP A 10 -19.14 36.57 -6.23
N ASP A 11 -19.73 37.19 -5.20
CA ASP A 11 -19.05 37.59 -3.99
C ASP A 11 -18.61 36.36 -3.16
N ASP A 12 -19.44 35.32 -3.07
CA ASP A 12 -19.08 34.05 -2.39
C ASP A 12 -17.92 33.34 -3.10
N LEU A 13 -17.89 33.40 -4.44
CA LEU A 13 -16.79 32.83 -5.24
C LEU A 13 -15.51 33.66 -5.12
N GLN A 14 -15.62 34.99 -4.98
CA GLN A 14 -14.49 35.91 -4.84
C GLN A 14 -13.83 35.76 -3.47
N ASP A 15 -14.61 35.61 -2.40
CA ASP A 15 -14.10 35.32 -1.06
C ASP A 15 -13.40 33.95 -1.01
N LEU A 16 -13.96 32.92 -1.68
CA LEU A 16 -13.29 31.62 -1.85
C LEU A 16 -11.95 31.72 -2.59
N TRP A 17 -11.85 32.62 -3.58
CA TRP A 17 -10.63 32.85 -4.35
C TRP A 17 -9.58 33.62 -3.56
N GLN A 18 -9.98 34.59 -2.73
CA GLN A 18 -9.08 35.37 -1.89
C GLN A 18 -8.62 34.61 -0.62
N ASP A 19 -9.47 33.71 -0.10
CA ASP A 19 -9.14 32.87 1.05
C ASP A 19 -8.34 31.62 0.68
N THR A 20 -8.05 31.40 -0.60
CA THR A 20 -7.16 30.32 -1.00
C THR A 20 -5.72 30.73 -0.64
N PRO A 21 -5.11 30.14 0.42
CA PRO A 21 -3.79 30.58 0.87
C PRO A 21 -2.79 30.45 -0.28
N GLU A 22 -1.86 31.42 -0.38
CA GLU A 22 -0.78 31.36 -1.37
C GLU A 22 -0.17 29.95 -1.35
N VAL A 23 -0.37 29.23 -2.45
CA VAL A 23 0.09 27.86 -2.57
C VAL A 23 1.61 27.89 -2.66
N ASP A 24 2.26 27.68 -1.53
CA ASP A 24 3.71 27.66 -1.43
C ASP A 24 4.27 26.47 -2.24
N MET A 25 4.61 26.76 -3.49
CA MET A 25 5.15 25.80 -4.45
C MET A 25 6.43 25.15 -3.95
N SER A 26 7.21 25.83 -3.10
CA SER A 26 8.45 25.29 -2.52
C SER A 26 8.16 24.22 -1.46
N LYS A 27 7.12 24.42 -0.63
CA LYS A 27 6.63 23.41 0.32
C LYS A 27 6.02 22.21 -0.41
N LEU A 28 5.25 22.43 -1.47
CA LEU A 28 4.71 21.34 -2.28
C LEU A 28 5.82 20.51 -2.94
N ALA A 29 6.82 21.16 -3.53
CA ALA A 29 7.95 20.50 -4.17
C ALA A 29 8.80 19.69 -3.18
N SER A 30 9.11 20.25 -2.00
CA SER A 30 9.88 19.54 -0.96
C SER A 30 9.11 18.32 -0.42
N HIS A 31 7.80 18.46 -0.18
CA HIS A 31 6.95 17.34 0.24
C HIS A 31 6.85 16.26 -0.86
N ALA A 32 6.74 16.65 -2.13
CA ALA A 32 6.73 15.72 -3.25
C ALA A 32 8.05 14.93 -3.36
N ARG A 33 9.19 15.59 -3.19
CA ARG A 33 10.52 14.95 -3.16
C ARG A 33 10.65 13.96 -2.00
N PHE A 34 10.17 14.34 -0.81
CA PHE A 34 10.18 13.45 0.35
C PHE A 34 9.33 12.20 0.11
N VAL A 35 8.10 12.37 -0.39
CA VAL A 35 7.20 11.24 -0.72
C VAL A 35 7.84 10.31 -1.76
N TRP A 36 8.47 10.89 -2.78
CA TRP A 36 9.17 10.13 -3.82
C TRP A 36 10.33 9.31 -3.26
N TRP A 37 11.18 9.90 -2.40
CA TRP A 37 12.29 9.20 -1.75
C TRP A 37 11.79 8.07 -0.84
N ARG A 38 10.76 8.34 -0.03
CA ARG A 38 10.13 7.34 0.84
C ARG A 38 9.61 6.15 0.05
N MET A 39 8.97 6.38 -1.10
CA MET A 39 8.47 5.30 -1.96
C MET A 39 9.59 4.41 -2.50
N ARG A 40 10.74 5.00 -2.87
CA ARG A 40 11.92 4.26 -3.32
C ARG A 40 12.56 3.44 -2.22
N PHE A 41 12.71 4.02 -1.03
CA PHE A 41 13.27 3.32 0.12
C PHE A 41 12.40 2.12 0.50
N ASN A 42 11.08 2.31 0.62
CA ASN A 42 10.15 1.22 0.91
C ASN A 42 10.17 0.13 -0.18
N PHE A 43 10.25 0.53 -1.46
CA PHE A 43 10.37 -0.41 -2.56
C PHE A 43 11.67 -1.23 -2.48
N ALA A 44 12.81 -0.58 -2.24
CA ALA A 44 14.09 -1.26 -2.11
C ALA A 44 14.09 -2.25 -0.94
N PHE A 45 13.52 -1.84 0.21
CA PHE A 45 13.39 -2.72 1.37
C PHE A 45 12.49 -3.93 1.09
N GLU A 46 11.31 -3.72 0.49
CA GLU A 46 10.40 -4.80 0.10
C GLU A 46 11.06 -5.77 -0.89
N LEU A 47 11.78 -5.22 -1.89
CA LEU A 47 12.49 -6.01 -2.89
C LEU A 47 13.59 -6.86 -2.23
N LEU A 48 14.43 -6.27 -1.37
CA LEU A 48 15.50 -6.97 -0.68
C LEU A 48 14.95 -8.03 0.29
N ALA A 49 13.90 -7.72 1.03
CA ALA A 49 13.27 -8.66 1.95
C ALA A 49 12.66 -9.86 1.19
N CYS A 50 11.93 -9.62 0.10
CA CYS A 50 11.33 -10.70 -0.68
C CYS A 50 12.39 -11.51 -1.46
N ALA A 51 13.40 -10.85 -2.04
CA ALA A 51 14.48 -11.54 -2.74
C ALA A 51 15.37 -12.35 -1.79
N GLY A 52 15.68 -11.81 -0.61
CA GLY A 52 16.41 -12.52 0.45
C GLY A 52 15.64 -13.71 0.98
N GLY A 53 14.34 -13.54 1.25
CA GLY A 53 13.44 -14.64 1.63
C GLY A 53 13.36 -15.73 0.56
N LEU A 54 13.22 -15.33 -0.72
CA LEU A 54 13.21 -16.27 -1.85
C LEU A 54 14.52 -17.06 -1.93
N ALA A 55 15.67 -16.40 -1.87
CA ALA A 55 16.98 -17.05 -1.94
C ALA A 55 17.19 -18.02 -0.77
N PHE A 56 16.80 -17.61 0.44
CA PHE A 56 16.86 -18.45 1.62
C PHE A 56 15.98 -19.69 1.48
N MET A 57 14.73 -19.55 1.02
CA MET A 57 13.81 -20.69 0.87
C MET A 57 14.18 -21.63 -0.28
N ILE A 58 14.78 -21.12 -1.37
CA ILE A 58 15.34 -21.98 -2.43
C ILE A 58 16.52 -22.81 -1.88
N TRP A 59 17.36 -22.19 -1.07
CA TRP A 59 18.46 -22.89 -0.40
C TRP A 59 17.95 -23.92 0.62
N ASP A 60 16.92 -23.57 1.41
CA ASP A 60 16.29 -24.49 2.37
C ASP A 60 15.64 -25.69 1.65
N LEU A 61 14.91 -25.42 0.56
CA LEU A 61 14.25 -26.44 -0.26
C LEU A 61 15.22 -27.46 -0.83
N TRP A 62 16.45 -27.07 -1.19
CA TRP A 62 17.47 -28.01 -1.67
C TRP A 62 17.90 -28.98 -0.56
N HIS A 63 17.88 -28.54 0.69
CA HIS A 63 18.26 -29.36 1.85
C HIS A 63 17.05 -29.90 2.63
N ALA A 64 15.85 -29.77 2.07
CA ALA A 64 14.61 -30.10 2.77
C ALA A 64 14.41 -31.60 2.88
N GLU A 65 14.38 -32.11 4.11
CA GLU A 65 13.94 -33.47 4.43
C GLU A 65 12.49 -33.44 4.94
N GLY A 66 11.61 -34.20 4.29
CA GLY A 66 10.21 -34.33 4.67
C GLY A 66 9.23 -33.47 3.86
N TRP A 67 8.06 -34.03 3.56
CA TRP A 67 7.08 -33.41 2.66
C TRP A 67 6.48 -32.10 3.21
N ILE A 68 6.32 -31.95 4.53
CA ILE A 68 5.77 -30.74 5.14
C ILE A 68 6.69 -29.54 4.91
N ARG A 69 8.01 -29.74 5.05
CA ARG A 69 9.01 -28.69 4.82
C ARG A 69 9.05 -28.27 3.36
N ILE A 70 9.04 -29.25 2.43
CA ILE A 70 8.95 -28.99 1.00
C ILE A 70 7.70 -28.14 0.66
N LEU A 71 6.53 -28.48 1.21
CA LEU A 71 5.31 -27.69 0.99
C LEU A 71 5.42 -26.28 1.58
N PHE A 72 6.00 -26.15 2.77
CA PHE A 72 6.23 -24.86 3.40
C PHE A 72 7.13 -23.97 2.53
N ASP A 73 8.26 -24.49 2.07
CA ASP A 73 9.22 -23.76 1.23
C ASP A 73 8.61 -23.36 -0.10
N ILE A 74 7.90 -24.26 -0.78
CA ILE A 74 7.18 -23.96 -2.03
C ILE A 74 6.17 -22.84 -1.80
N PHE A 75 5.36 -22.93 -0.73
CA PHE A 75 4.39 -21.90 -0.42
C PHE A 75 5.05 -20.55 -0.13
N PHE A 76 6.16 -20.55 0.62
CA PHE A 76 6.90 -19.34 0.96
C PHE A 76 7.59 -18.72 -0.27
N ILE A 77 8.12 -19.55 -1.18
CA ILE A 77 8.65 -19.12 -2.49
C ILE A 77 7.56 -18.42 -3.31
N LEU A 78 6.36 -19.00 -3.38
CA LEU A 78 5.21 -18.39 -4.06
C LEU A 78 4.80 -17.07 -3.38
N PHE A 79 4.79 -17.04 -2.05
CA PHE A 79 4.48 -15.83 -1.28
C PHE A 79 5.50 -14.71 -1.54
N CYS A 80 6.80 -14.99 -1.47
CA CYS A 80 7.86 -14.03 -1.77
C CYS A 80 7.82 -13.56 -3.23
N SER A 81 7.58 -14.48 -4.18
CA SER A 81 7.44 -14.14 -5.60
C SER A 81 6.22 -13.24 -5.85
N GLY A 82 5.09 -13.56 -5.20
CA GLY A 82 3.90 -12.72 -5.20
C GLY A 82 4.18 -11.34 -4.57
N GLY A 83 4.96 -11.28 -3.49
CA GLY A 83 5.42 -10.04 -2.86
C GLY A 83 6.28 -9.18 -3.78
N LEU A 84 7.22 -9.78 -4.52
CA LEU A 84 8.01 -9.09 -5.55
C LEU A 84 7.11 -8.50 -6.62
N TRP A 85 6.24 -9.32 -7.22
CA TRP A 85 5.27 -8.86 -8.23
C TRP A 85 4.39 -7.71 -7.70
N ALA A 86 3.88 -7.87 -6.48
CA ALA A 86 3.07 -6.89 -5.80
C ALA A 86 3.80 -5.56 -5.60
N ALA A 87 5.07 -5.58 -5.20
CA ALA A 87 5.88 -4.38 -4.98
C ALA A 87 5.98 -3.52 -6.24
N PHE A 88 6.05 -4.13 -7.43
CA PHE A 88 5.98 -3.44 -8.73
C PHE A 88 4.54 -3.02 -9.07
N TYR A 89 3.58 -3.92 -8.95
CA TYR A 89 2.18 -3.68 -9.32
C TYR A 89 1.57 -2.48 -8.60
N VAL A 90 1.77 -2.39 -7.28
CA VAL A 90 1.20 -1.31 -6.45
C VAL A 90 1.78 0.06 -6.80
N ARG A 91 3.01 0.12 -7.30
CA ARG A 91 3.73 1.37 -7.64
C ARG A 91 3.66 1.75 -9.11
N ARG A 92 3.08 0.90 -9.97
CA ARG A 92 2.93 1.17 -11.39
C ARG A 92 2.20 2.50 -11.61
N GLY A 93 2.88 3.43 -12.28
CA GLY A 93 2.38 4.78 -12.62
C GLY A 93 2.54 5.84 -11.52
N ALA A 94 3.03 5.50 -10.32
CA ALA A 94 3.14 6.45 -9.21
C ALA A 94 4.52 7.16 -9.11
N TRP A 95 5.49 6.74 -9.93
CA TRP A 95 6.87 7.25 -9.94
C TRP A 95 7.11 8.42 -10.91
N GLY A 96 6.08 8.89 -11.62
CA GLY A 96 6.21 9.97 -12.58
C GLY A 96 6.73 11.27 -11.97
N ASP A 97 7.39 12.08 -12.80
CA ASP A 97 7.79 13.44 -12.45
C ASP A 97 6.54 14.31 -12.33
N PRO A 98 6.40 15.15 -11.30
CA PRO A 98 5.50 16.30 -11.36
C PRO A 98 5.87 17.14 -12.58
N GLY A 99 5.07 17.09 -13.65
CA GLY A 99 5.25 17.98 -14.78
C GLY A 99 5.10 19.45 -14.37
N GLU A 100 5.26 20.35 -15.34
CA GLU A 100 5.22 21.80 -15.07
C GLU A 100 3.78 22.35 -14.94
N THR A 101 2.76 21.58 -15.32
CA THR A 101 1.36 22.03 -15.31
C THR A 101 0.60 21.61 -14.06
N ALA A 102 -0.36 22.43 -13.61
CA ALA A 102 -1.25 22.10 -12.50
C ALA A 102 -2.00 20.78 -12.73
N LEU A 103 -2.45 20.53 -13.97
CA LEU A 103 -3.09 19.28 -14.35
C LEU A 103 -2.17 18.07 -14.11
N SER A 104 -0.90 18.16 -14.50
CA SER A 104 0.06 17.05 -14.31
C SER A 104 0.32 16.74 -12.82
N LEU A 105 0.30 17.77 -11.96
CA LEU A 105 0.41 17.62 -10.51
C LEU A 105 -0.80 16.90 -9.93
N VAL A 106 -2.01 17.30 -10.31
CA VAL A 106 -3.26 16.67 -9.85
C VAL A 106 -3.31 15.21 -10.30
N GLU A 107 -3.00 14.92 -11.57
CA GLU A 107 -2.95 13.54 -12.08
C GLU A 107 -1.92 12.66 -11.34
N LEU A 108 -0.77 13.22 -10.99
CA LEU A 108 0.23 12.51 -10.19
C LEU A 108 -0.28 12.21 -8.78
N GLN A 109 -1.01 13.14 -8.15
CA GLN A 109 -1.64 12.89 -6.85
C GLN A 109 -2.72 11.79 -6.94
N ILE A 110 -3.54 11.78 -7.99
CA ILE A 110 -4.51 10.70 -8.26
C ILE A 110 -3.78 9.35 -8.34
N LYS A 111 -2.73 9.25 -9.17
CA LYS A 111 -1.96 8.01 -9.34
C LYS A 111 -1.33 7.53 -8.03
N ARG A 112 -0.84 8.45 -7.18
CA ARG A 112 -0.28 8.13 -5.85
C ARG A 112 -1.34 7.68 -4.84
N ALA A 113 -2.52 8.29 -4.85
CA ALA A 113 -3.64 7.88 -4.02
C ALA A 113 -4.16 6.49 -4.43
N GLN A 114 -4.32 6.24 -5.73
CA GLN A 114 -4.66 4.93 -6.28
C GLN A 114 -3.60 3.87 -5.95
N SER A 115 -2.31 4.22 -6.02
CA SER A 115 -1.21 3.35 -5.59
C SER A 115 -1.31 2.99 -4.11
N SER A 116 -1.67 3.94 -3.25
CA SER A 116 -1.88 3.69 -1.82
C SER A 116 -3.06 2.75 -1.54
N ILE A 117 -4.15 2.88 -2.31
CA ILE A 117 -5.30 1.97 -2.23
C ILE A 117 -4.88 0.56 -2.64
N ARG A 118 -4.23 0.43 -3.80
CA ARG A 118 -3.70 -0.86 -4.29
C ARG A 118 -2.77 -1.51 -3.27
N TYR A 119 -1.88 -0.73 -2.66
CA TYR A 119 -0.97 -1.19 -1.63
C TYR A 119 -1.71 -1.83 -0.45
N VAL A 120 -2.71 -1.14 0.10
CA VAL A 120 -3.49 -1.69 1.22
C VAL A 120 -4.29 -2.92 0.81
N GLN A 121 -4.86 -2.94 -0.39
CA GLN A 121 -5.58 -4.11 -0.90
C GLN A 121 -4.67 -5.34 -1.01
N VAL A 122 -3.50 -5.17 -1.62
CA VAL A 122 -2.47 -6.21 -1.72
C VAL A 122 -2.01 -6.64 -0.34
N ASN A 123 -1.75 -5.71 0.57
CA ASN A 123 -1.32 -6.06 1.92
C ASN A 123 -2.40 -6.81 2.70
N ASN A 124 -3.69 -6.48 2.52
CA ASN A 124 -4.79 -7.23 3.10
C ASN A 124 -4.82 -8.67 2.58
N TRP A 125 -4.63 -8.89 1.28
CA TRP A 125 -4.50 -10.23 0.71
C TRP A 125 -3.25 -10.95 1.23
N GLY A 126 -2.13 -10.25 1.35
CA GLY A 126 -0.89 -10.75 1.95
C GLY A 126 -1.08 -11.17 3.41
N CYS A 127 -1.84 -10.42 4.20
CA CYS A 127 -2.18 -10.80 5.57
C CYS A 127 -3.02 -12.08 5.61
N LEU A 128 -4.01 -12.25 4.71
CA LEU A 128 -4.79 -13.48 4.64
C LEU A 128 -3.90 -14.68 4.23
N ALA A 129 -3.02 -14.51 3.25
CA ALA A 129 -2.07 -15.53 2.81
C ALA A 129 -0.99 -15.84 3.86
N GLY A 130 -0.67 -14.88 4.74
CA GLY A 130 0.31 -15.03 5.82
C GLY A 130 -0.19 -15.87 6.99
N VAL A 131 -1.51 -15.97 7.22
CA VAL A 131 -2.05 -16.80 8.32
C VAL A 131 -1.66 -18.28 8.17
N PRO A 132 -1.84 -18.93 6.99
CA PRO A 132 -1.32 -20.26 6.75
C PRO A 132 0.19 -20.39 7.02
N ILE A 133 1.00 -19.39 6.67
CA ILE A 133 2.46 -19.40 6.92
C ILE A 133 2.74 -19.47 8.41
N ILE A 134 2.07 -18.63 9.20
CA ILE A 134 2.19 -18.63 10.67
C ILE A 134 1.81 -20.00 11.22
N VAL A 135 0.67 -20.55 10.80
CA VAL A 135 0.21 -21.88 11.26
C VAL A 135 1.20 -22.99 10.88
N MET A 136 1.70 -23.02 9.65
CA MET A 136 2.68 -24.02 9.21
C MET A 136 4.00 -23.89 9.97
N THR A 137 4.46 -22.66 10.20
CA THR A 137 5.67 -22.38 10.99
C THR A 137 5.52 -22.93 12.40
N TYR A 138 4.37 -22.69 13.04
CA TYR A 138 4.05 -23.22 14.37
C TYR A 138 4.14 -24.75 14.41
N LEU A 139 3.49 -25.42 13.44
CA LEU A 139 3.48 -26.87 13.35
C LEU A 139 4.89 -27.46 13.13
N MET A 140 5.69 -26.84 12.26
CA MET A 140 7.08 -27.27 12.02
C MET A 140 7.94 -27.17 13.27
N VAL A 141 7.85 -26.05 13.98
CA VAL A 141 8.62 -25.82 15.21
C VAL A 141 8.27 -26.84 16.30
N HIS A 142 6.98 -27.17 16.45
CA HIS A 142 6.54 -28.20 17.39
C HIS A 142 6.96 -29.62 16.97
N GLN A 143 6.85 -29.95 15.67
CA GLN A 143 7.19 -31.28 15.17
C GLN A 143 8.69 -31.58 15.30
N GLN A 144 9.55 -30.56 15.13
CA GLN A 144 10.99 -30.71 15.25
C GLN A 144 11.49 -30.71 16.70
N GLY A 145 10.60 -30.53 17.69
CA GLY A 145 10.98 -30.51 19.11
C GLY A 145 11.95 -29.38 19.47
N LEU A 146 11.95 -28.29 18.70
CA LEU A 146 12.91 -27.19 18.84
C LEU A 146 12.67 -26.30 20.09
N ILE A 147 11.56 -26.52 20.80
CA ILE A 147 11.09 -25.64 21.88
C ILE A 147 10.94 -26.41 23.18
N THR A 148 11.53 -25.85 24.24
CA THR A 148 11.34 -26.27 25.63
C THR A 148 9.97 -25.81 26.16
N ASP A 149 9.43 -26.50 27.17
CA ASP A 149 8.10 -26.19 27.74
C ASP A 149 7.95 -24.73 28.16
N GLU A 150 8.99 -24.11 28.74
CA GLU A 150 8.99 -22.69 29.12
C GLU A 150 8.88 -21.74 27.93
N LYS A 151 9.47 -22.09 26.79
CA LYS A 151 9.44 -21.28 25.55
C LYS A 151 8.16 -21.49 24.74
N SER A 152 7.44 -22.58 24.99
CA SER A 152 6.17 -22.91 24.33
C SER A 152 5.10 -21.85 24.60
N LEU A 153 4.98 -21.36 25.84
CA LEU A 153 4.02 -20.30 26.18
C LEU A 153 4.31 -19.01 25.40
N VAL A 154 5.59 -18.61 25.32
CA VAL A 154 5.99 -17.38 24.61
C VAL A 154 5.71 -17.52 23.11
N LEU A 155 6.05 -18.67 22.51
CA LEU A 155 5.71 -18.92 21.10
C LEU A 155 4.19 -18.82 20.88
N ASN A 156 3.38 -19.48 21.70
CA ASN A 156 1.93 -19.47 21.58
C ASN A 156 1.35 -18.05 21.60
N ILE A 157 1.84 -17.21 22.52
CA ILE A 157 1.43 -15.81 22.63
C ILE A 157 1.82 -15.04 21.35
N LEU A 158 3.06 -15.19 20.88
CA LEU A 158 3.53 -14.51 19.67
C LEU A 158 2.73 -14.95 18.43
N MET A 159 2.43 -16.23 18.29
CA MET A 159 1.60 -16.73 17.19
C MET A 159 0.16 -16.24 17.27
N GLY A 160 -0.43 -16.22 18.47
CA GLY A 160 -1.76 -15.68 18.71
C GLY A 160 -1.85 -14.19 18.33
N ILE A 161 -0.87 -13.38 18.74
CA ILE A 161 -0.76 -11.97 18.37
C ILE A 161 -0.59 -11.81 16.85
N GLY A 162 0.28 -12.63 16.23
CA GLY A 162 0.50 -12.62 14.79
C GLY A 162 -0.77 -12.88 13.99
N ILE A 163 -1.49 -13.96 14.33
CA ILE A 163 -2.77 -14.33 13.69
C ILE A 163 -3.82 -13.24 13.92
N ALA A 164 -3.97 -12.75 15.14
CA ALA A 164 -4.91 -11.67 15.45
C ALA A 164 -4.59 -10.41 14.64
N THR A 165 -3.33 -10.01 14.56
CA THR A 165 -2.89 -8.84 13.80
C THR A 165 -3.19 -9.00 12.31
N PHE A 166 -2.83 -10.15 11.72
CA PHE A 166 -3.04 -10.40 10.28
C PHE A 166 -4.53 -10.49 9.93
N THR A 167 -5.36 -10.99 10.85
CA THR A 167 -6.82 -11.10 10.65
C THR A 167 -7.55 -9.78 10.84
N LEU A 168 -7.10 -8.95 11.80
CA LEU A 168 -7.72 -7.66 12.11
C LEU A 168 -7.27 -6.55 11.16
N PHE A 169 -6.06 -6.63 10.59
CA PHE A 169 -5.52 -5.58 9.71
C PHE A 169 -6.45 -5.22 8.54
N PRO A 170 -7.05 -6.17 7.78
CA PRO A 170 -8.01 -5.85 6.72
C PRO A 170 -9.26 -5.10 7.18
N ILE A 171 -9.67 -5.26 8.44
CA ILE A 171 -10.83 -4.58 9.03
C ILE A 171 -10.41 -3.16 9.42
N LEU A 172 -9.29 -3.03 10.12
CA LEU A 172 -8.75 -1.77 10.59
C LEU A 172 -8.30 -0.83 9.46
N SER A 173 -7.94 -1.38 8.29
CA SER A 173 -7.51 -0.59 7.13
C SER A 173 -8.67 -0.02 6.29
N ARG A 174 -9.92 -0.43 6.53
CA ARG A 174 -11.10 0.04 5.76
C ARG A 174 -11.31 1.56 5.78
N PRO A 175 -11.24 2.25 6.94
CA PRO A 175 -11.45 3.70 6.98
C PRO A 175 -10.41 4.46 6.15
N TYR A 176 -9.16 3.99 6.17
CA TYR A 176 -8.08 4.56 5.37
C TYR A 176 -8.34 4.40 3.86
N VAL A 177 -8.75 3.21 3.42
CA VAL A 177 -9.09 2.97 2.00
C VAL A 177 -10.25 3.85 1.56
N LYS A 178 -11.28 3.99 2.40
CA LYS A 178 -12.42 4.88 2.14
C LYS A 178 -11.96 6.33 1.96
N SER A 179 -11.21 6.86 2.92
CA SER A 179 -10.66 8.23 2.85
C SER A 179 -9.83 8.47 1.58
N LYS A 180 -9.02 7.49 1.15
CA LYS A 180 -8.25 7.62 -0.09
C LYS A 180 -9.11 7.56 -1.35
N ARG A 181 -10.20 6.79 -1.37
CA ARG A 181 -11.15 6.79 -2.50
C ARG A 181 -11.88 8.11 -2.61
N ASP A 182 -12.32 8.66 -1.49
CA ASP A 182 -13.00 9.97 -1.46
C ASP A 182 -12.07 11.08 -1.97
N LEU A 183 -10.77 11.03 -1.61
CA LEU A 183 -9.76 11.94 -2.14
C LEU A 183 -9.56 11.79 -3.65
N VAL A 184 -9.50 10.56 -4.17
CA VAL A 184 -9.38 10.32 -5.61
C VAL A 184 -10.55 10.94 -6.36
N GLY A 185 -11.79 10.74 -5.89
CA GLY A 185 -12.97 11.33 -6.52
C GLY A 185 -12.93 12.87 -6.57
N LYS A 186 -12.49 13.51 -5.48
CA LYS A 186 -12.31 14.99 -5.46
C LYS A 186 -11.25 15.46 -6.46
N LEU A 187 -10.12 14.76 -6.55
CA LEU A 187 -9.04 15.12 -7.45
C LEU A 187 -9.40 14.86 -8.92
N GLU A 188 -10.19 13.82 -9.22
CA GLU A 188 -10.69 13.54 -10.57
C GLU A 188 -11.60 14.65 -11.07
N LEU A 189 -12.52 15.15 -10.22
CA LEU A 189 -13.34 16.32 -10.54
C LEU A 189 -12.49 17.56 -10.81
N MET A 190 -11.48 17.83 -9.98
CA MET A 190 -10.57 18.97 -10.19
C MET A 190 -9.78 18.83 -11.51
N ALA A 191 -9.30 17.63 -11.84
CA ALA A 191 -8.60 17.39 -13.10
C ALA A 191 -9.51 17.62 -14.31
N GLU A 192 -10.79 17.27 -14.22
CA GLU A 192 -11.76 17.51 -15.30
C GLU A 192 -12.01 19.00 -15.53
N HIS A 193 -12.15 19.80 -14.48
CA HIS A 193 -12.27 21.26 -14.59
C HIS A 193 -11.03 21.89 -15.22
N LEU A 194 -9.82 21.48 -14.80
CA LEU A 194 -8.57 21.98 -15.37
C LEU A 194 -8.43 21.62 -16.86
N ARG A 195 -8.85 20.42 -17.27
CA ARG A 195 -8.84 20.04 -18.69
C ARG A 195 -9.78 20.87 -19.54
N GLN A 196 -10.92 21.31 -19.00
CA GLN A 196 -11.83 22.19 -19.72
C GLN A 196 -11.23 23.59 -19.90
N GLN A 197 -10.55 24.11 -18.87
CA GLN A 197 -9.88 25.41 -18.93
C GLN A 197 -8.68 25.46 -19.88
N ASP A 198 -7.98 24.34 -20.11
CA ASP A 198 -6.86 24.28 -21.06
C ASP A 198 -7.30 24.22 -22.54
N VAL A 199 -8.59 23.98 -22.81
CA VAL A 199 -9.16 23.85 -24.17
C VAL A 199 -9.75 25.16 -24.68
N ASP A 200 -10.08 26.08 -23.77
CA ASP A 200 -10.65 27.41 -24.04
C ASP A 200 -9.57 28.50 -24.14
#